data_AF-A0A552IUU6-F1
#
_entry.id   AF-A0A552IUU6-F1
#
_cell.length_a   1.000
_cell.length_b   1.000
_cell.length_c   1.000
_cell.angle_alpha   90.00
_cell.angle_beta   90.00
_cell.angle_gamma   90.00
#
_symmetry.space_group_name_H-M   'P 1'
#
loop_
_entity.id
_entity.type
_entity.pdbx_description
1 polymer ?
#
loop_
_entity_poly.entity_id
_entity_poly.type
_entity_poly.pdbx_seq_one_letter_code
_entity_poly.pdbx_strand_id
1 'polypeptide(L)'
;MSATLLPDFSINLHQRRWSCVLDPNLALSDYGLLLVKQLGRFLELWIAREFWHLIDNSDVFERWRPWLEASPEKGKSSSLLTPELSAQTRRTLREWERLRLETDLGNHHLFWIGDGLGESLLPKETDSSLVSRWEWLARSLDRQIHTDLLGYAFRDAIALSAALGSAFILTHRSPEDRARNLPPVICSTLESWGINCQEIDQQDAIAALEREQLRQLFIQSGVSKLLWMGFHPVVLHLVVPEAIRIAPPPSWCEDISASELELEDWSETRGEKFDFWQGARGFWYEI
;
A
#
# COMPACT_ATOMS: atom_id res chain seq x y z
N MET A 1 12.74 2.69 61.70
CA MET A 1 13.10 1.90 60.51
C MET A 1 12.37 2.51 59.33
N SER A 2 13.08 3.17 58.42
CA SER A 2 12.48 3.85 57.28
C SER A 2 12.40 2.88 56.11
N ALA A 3 11.19 2.53 55.66
CA ALA A 3 11.00 1.66 54.51
C ALA A 3 11.28 2.45 53.23
N THR A 4 12.35 2.07 52.54
CA THR A 4 12.70 2.61 51.22
C THR A 4 11.75 2.01 50.19
N LEU A 5 10.78 2.79 49.72
CA LEU A 5 9.97 2.44 48.55
C LEU A 5 10.91 2.46 47.33
N LEU A 6 11.16 1.29 46.75
CA LEU A 6 11.83 1.20 45.46
C LEU A 6 10.90 1.79 44.40
N PRO A 7 11.40 2.66 43.50
CA PRO A 7 10.57 3.24 42.45
C PRO A 7 10.12 2.15 41.46
N ASP A 8 8.86 2.22 41.04
CA ASP A 8 8.31 1.38 39.99
C ASP A 8 9.10 1.57 38.69
N PHE A 9 9.85 0.54 38.33
CA PHE A 9 10.64 0.50 37.10
C PHE A 9 9.76 -0.01 35.96
N SER A 10 9.22 0.90 35.15
CA SER A 10 8.50 0.54 33.93
C SER A 10 9.47 0.54 32.74
N ILE A 11 9.72 -0.63 32.18
CA ILE A 11 10.48 -0.78 30.94
C ILE A 11 9.48 -0.72 29.79
N ASN A 12 9.45 0.39 29.06
CA ASN A 12 8.72 0.48 27.80
C ASN A 12 9.55 -0.17 26.69
N LEU A 13 9.35 -1.47 26.46
CA LEU A 13 9.84 -2.12 25.25
C LEU A 13 8.94 -1.70 24.10
N HIS A 14 9.38 -0.72 23.31
CA HIS A 14 8.74 -0.40 22.04
C HIS A 14 9.04 -1.53 21.05
N GLN A 15 8.16 -2.54 20.99
CA GLN A 15 8.17 -3.46 19.85
C GLN A 15 7.94 -2.64 18.59
N ARG A 16 8.85 -2.75 17.62
CA ARG A 16 8.69 -2.13 16.31
C ARG A 16 7.41 -2.67 15.69
N ARG A 17 6.47 -1.77 15.38
CA ARG A 17 5.22 -2.15 14.73
C ARG A 17 5.50 -2.62 13.32
N TRP A 18 4.68 -3.54 12.84
CA TRP A 18 4.78 -3.97 11.46
C TRP A 18 4.27 -2.85 10.55
N SER A 19 5.02 -2.60 9.48
CA SER A 19 4.58 -1.76 8.40
C SER A 19 3.66 -2.56 7.48
N CYS A 20 2.48 -2.02 7.21
CA CYS A 20 1.43 -2.66 6.42
C CYS A 20 0.97 -1.68 5.34
N VAL A 21 1.29 -1.99 4.09
CA VAL A 21 0.76 -1.24 2.95
C VAL A 21 -0.65 -1.74 2.67
N LEU A 22 -1.61 -0.83 2.57
CA LEU A 22 -2.97 -1.18 2.20
C LEU A 22 -3.07 -1.27 0.68
N ASP A 23 -3.58 -2.40 0.21
CA ASP A 23 -3.98 -2.55 -1.18
C ASP A 23 -5.06 -1.49 -1.52
N PRO A 24 -4.90 -0.71 -2.61
CA PRO A 24 -5.90 0.27 -3.06
C PRO A 24 -7.31 -0.31 -3.28
N ASN A 25 -7.42 -1.52 -3.83
CA ASN A 25 -8.68 -2.23 -4.01
C ASN A 25 -9.31 -2.61 -2.65
N LEU A 26 -8.50 -2.99 -1.66
CA LEU A 26 -8.98 -3.17 -0.29
C LEU A 26 -9.43 -1.84 0.33
N ALA A 27 -8.66 -0.77 0.13
CA ALA A 27 -8.95 0.55 0.66
C ALA A 27 -10.27 1.12 0.09
N LEU A 28 -10.60 0.81 -1.18
CA LEU A 28 -11.86 1.16 -1.84
C LEU A 28 -13.04 0.22 -1.51
N SER A 29 -12.81 -0.87 -0.80
CA SER A 29 -13.88 -1.80 -0.38
C SER A 29 -14.65 -1.28 0.84
N ASP A 30 -15.77 -1.94 1.16
CA ASP A 30 -16.54 -1.72 2.39
C ASP A 30 -15.73 -1.93 3.68
N TYR A 31 -14.60 -2.62 3.60
CA TYR A 31 -13.77 -2.96 4.76
C TYR A 31 -12.65 -1.96 5.02
N GLY A 32 -12.16 -1.26 3.99
CA GLY A 32 -10.91 -0.49 4.03
C GLY A 32 -10.87 0.55 5.16
N LEU A 33 -11.91 1.38 5.24
CA LEU A 33 -11.98 2.45 6.25
C LEU A 33 -12.07 1.91 7.69
N LEU A 34 -12.80 0.80 7.89
CA LEU A 34 -12.94 0.17 9.19
C LEU A 34 -11.60 -0.43 9.65
N LEU A 35 -10.89 -1.08 8.73
CA LEU A 35 -9.55 -1.62 8.98
C LEU A 35 -8.59 -0.52 9.39
N VAL A 36 -8.57 0.61 8.68
CA VAL A 36 -7.67 1.73 9.00
C VAL A 36 -7.92 2.28 10.39
N LYS A 37 -9.19 2.54 10.74
CA LYS A 37 -9.58 3.07 12.05
C LYS A 37 -9.20 2.13 13.21
N GLN A 38 -9.19 0.81 12.98
CA GLN A 38 -8.99 -0.19 14.02
C GLN A 38 -7.54 -0.70 14.09
N LEU A 39 -6.92 -1.00 12.95
CA LEU A 39 -5.56 -1.53 12.85
C LEU A 39 -4.48 -0.49 13.04
N GLY A 40 -4.72 0.79 12.74
CA GLY A 40 -3.73 1.87 12.87
C GLY A 40 -3.20 2.11 14.29
N ARG A 41 -3.86 1.52 15.30
CA ARG A 41 -3.36 1.51 16.69
C ARG A 41 -2.27 0.47 16.94
N PHE A 42 -2.19 -0.54 16.09
CA PHE A 42 -1.32 -1.71 16.25
C PHE A 42 -0.29 -1.85 15.13
N LEU A 43 -0.60 -1.34 13.93
CA LEU A 43 0.26 -1.35 12.75
C LEU A 43 0.67 0.06 12.34
N GLU A 44 1.78 0.17 11.63
CA GLU A 44 2.09 1.34 10.82
C GLU A 44 1.45 1.13 9.44
N LEU A 45 0.31 1.76 9.22
CA LEU A 45 -0.44 1.64 7.98
C LEU A 45 0.10 2.62 6.95
N TRP A 46 0.21 2.15 5.71
CA TRP A 46 0.67 2.94 4.58
C TRP A 46 -0.36 2.89 3.45
N ILE A 47 -0.58 4.03 2.81
CA ILE A 47 -1.42 4.15 1.61
C ILE A 47 -0.59 4.68 0.43
N ALA A 48 -0.93 4.21 -0.76
CA ALA A 48 -0.32 4.62 -2.02
C ALA A 48 -0.56 6.11 -2.33
N ARG A 49 0.40 6.79 -2.98
CA ARG A 49 0.28 8.21 -3.35
C ARG A 49 -0.91 8.44 -4.28
N GLU A 50 -1.04 7.67 -5.36
CA GLU A 50 -2.15 7.87 -6.30
C GLU A 50 -3.51 7.55 -5.66
N PHE A 51 -3.55 6.64 -4.67
CA PHE A 51 -4.75 6.44 -3.86
C PHE A 51 -5.05 7.64 -2.95
N TRP A 52 -4.02 8.26 -2.39
CA TRP A 52 -4.19 9.51 -1.63
C TRP A 52 -4.70 10.65 -2.51
N HIS A 53 -4.15 10.80 -3.73
CA HIS A 53 -4.63 11.78 -4.70
C HIS A 53 -6.11 11.56 -5.07
N LEU A 54 -6.53 10.29 -5.18
CA LEU A 54 -7.93 9.93 -5.38
C LEU A 54 -8.84 10.41 -4.25
N ILE A 55 -8.39 10.28 -3.00
CA ILE A 55 -9.15 10.74 -1.83
C ILE A 55 -9.17 12.27 -1.77
N ASP A 56 -8.04 12.92 -2.04
CA ASP A 56 -7.91 14.39 -1.97
C ASP A 56 -8.69 15.10 -3.07
N ASN A 57 -8.90 14.43 -4.22
CA ASN A 57 -9.57 14.97 -5.39
C ASN A 57 -10.81 14.15 -5.78
N SER A 58 -11.62 13.76 -4.80
CA SER A 58 -12.83 12.94 -4.98
C SER A 58 -13.80 13.55 -6.03
N ASP A 59 -13.94 14.88 -6.05
CA ASP A 59 -14.75 15.65 -7.02
C ASP A 59 -14.14 15.72 -8.43
N VAL A 60 -12.84 15.50 -8.57
CA VAL A 60 -12.15 15.47 -9.87
C VAL A 60 -12.33 14.09 -10.51
N PHE A 61 -12.33 13.02 -9.71
CA PHE A 61 -12.63 11.67 -10.19
C PHE A 61 -13.99 11.59 -10.89
N GLU A 62 -15.03 12.22 -10.34
CA GLU A 62 -16.35 12.30 -10.99
C GLU A 62 -16.29 13.00 -12.36
N ARG A 63 -15.38 13.95 -12.54
CA ARG A 63 -15.19 14.69 -13.80
C ARG A 63 -14.36 13.91 -14.83
N TRP A 64 -13.42 13.07 -14.39
CA TRP A 64 -12.52 12.31 -15.27
C TRP A 64 -13.10 10.97 -15.71
N ARG A 65 -14.13 10.50 -15.00
CA ARG A 65 -14.87 9.27 -15.29
C ARG A 65 -15.28 9.08 -16.76
N PRO A 66 -15.86 10.07 -17.46
CA PRO A 66 -16.23 9.89 -18.87
C PRO A 66 -15.02 9.62 -19.78
N TRP A 67 -13.83 10.08 -19.40
CA TRP A 67 -12.60 9.89 -20.16
C TRP A 67 -11.96 8.52 -19.87
N LEU A 68 -12.03 8.06 -18.61
CA LEU A 68 -11.62 6.71 -18.21
C LEU A 68 -12.54 5.61 -18.80
N GLU A 69 -13.84 5.89 -18.90
CA GLU A 69 -14.82 4.97 -19.50
C GLU A 69 -14.80 5.00 -21.05
N ALA A 70 -14.25 6.06 -21.67
CA ALA A 70 -14.21 6.23 -23.12
C ALA A 70 -12.89 5.75 -23.79
N SER A 71 -11.99 5.11 -23.05
CA SER A 71 -10.71 4.68 -23.62
C SER A 71 -10.92 3.72 -24.82
N PRO A 72 -10.42 4.05 -26.04
CA PRO A 72 -10.80 3.33 -27.27
C PRO A 72 -10.20 1.92 -27.39
N GLU A 73 -9.29 1.54 -26.50
CA GLU A 73 -8.57 0.28 -26.57
C GLU A 73 -9.28 -0.84 -25.81
N LYS A 74 -10.38 -1.34 -26.38
CA LYS A 74 -10.77 -2.76 -26.48
C LYS A 74 -12.25 -2.85 -26.84
N GLY A 75 -12.53 -3.18 -28.10
CA GLY A 75 -13.87 -3.44 -28.64
C GLY A 75 -14.61 -4.65 -28.07
N LYS A 76 -14.46 -4.97 -26.78
CA LYS A 76 -15.24 -5.97 -26.01
C LYS A 76 -15.36 -5.65 -24.51
N SER A 77 -14.94 -4.48 -24.04
CA SER A 77 -15.12 -4.11 -22.63
C SER A 77 -16.45 -3.38 -22.47
N SER A 78 -17.51 -4.13 -22.11
CA SER A 78 -18.64 -3.58 -21.36
C SER A 78 -18.09 -2.67 -20.26
N SER A 79 -18.71 -1.52 -20.00
CA SER A 79 -18.32 -0.61 -18.91
C SER A 79 -17.90 -1.42 -17.68
N LEU A 80 -16.60 -1.39 -17.35
CA LEU A 80 -15.99 -2.33 -16.38
C LEU A 80 -16.52 -2.14 -14.94
N LEU A 81 -17.26 -1.05 -14.70
CA LEU A 81 -17.90 -0.74 -13.44
C LEU A 81 -19.41 -0.81 -13.62
N THR A 82 -20.06 -1.71 -12.89
CA THR A 82 -21.53 -1.66 -12.79
C THR A 82 -21.95 -0.36 -12.10
N PRO A 83 -23.17 0.16 -12.35
CA PRO A 83 -23.68 1.33 -11.64
C PRO A 83 -23.60 1.22 -10.12
N GLU A 84 -23.79 0.00 -9.59
CA GLU A 84 -23.69 -0.32 -8.17
C GLU A 84 -22.26 -0.19 -7.64
N LEU A 85 -21.28 -0.75 -8.36
CA LEU A 85 -19.86 -0.66 -8.00
C LEU A 85 -19.39 0.80 -8.02
N SER A 86 -19.81 1.56 -9.03
CA SER A 86 -19.55 3.00 -9.10
C SER A 86 -20.18 3.77 -7.93
N ALA A 87 -21.42 3.46 -7.53
CA ALA A 87 -22.05 4.08 -6.37
C ALA A 87 -21.35 3.71 -5.05
N GLN A 88 -20.79 2.50 -4.95
CA GLN A 88 -20.03 2.05 -3.79
C GLN A 88 -18.67 2.76 -3.68
N THR A 89 -17.91 2.82 -4.78
CA THR A 89 -16.63 3.54 -4.83
C THR A 89 -16.81 5.00 -4.42
N ARG A 90 -17.86 5.68 -4.90
CA ARG A 90 -18.16 7.08 -4.54
C ARG A 90 -18.45 7.27 -3.06
N ARG A 91 -19.27 6.39 -2.48
CA ARG A 91 -19.55 6.42 -1.03
C ARG A 91 -18.27 6.22 -0.23
N THR A 92 -17.44 5.28 -0.66
CA THR A 92 -16.18 4.96 0.01
C THR A 92 -15.19 6.13 -0.06
N LEU A 93 -15.01 6.75 -1.23
CA LEU A 93 -14.14 7.92 -1.40
C LEU A 93 -14.57 9.10 -0.52
N ARG A 94 -15.88 9.39 -0.42
CA ARG A 94 -16.40 10.44 0.47
C ARG A 94 -16.15 10.14 1.95
N GLU A 95 -16.27 8.89 2.37
CA GLU A 95 -15.97 8.52 3.75
C GLU A 95 -14.48 8.59 4.08
N TRP A 96 -13.62 8.31 3.11
CA TRP A 96 -12.18 8.54 3.22
C TRP A 96 -11.83 10.03 3.32
N GLU A 97 -12.44 10.86 2.47
CA GLU A 97 -12.27 12.31 2.51
C GLU A 97 -12.72 12.86 3.88
N ARG A 98 -13.86 12.39 4.38
CA ARG A 98 -14.35 12.74 5.72
C ARG A 98 -13.37 12.31 6.81
N LEU A 99 -12.86 11.08 6.78
CA LEU A 99 -11.86 10.62 7.75
C LEU A 99 -10.63 11.53 7.75
N ARG A 100 -10.13 11.90 6.57
CA ARG A 100 -8.97 12.79 6.41
C ARG A 100 -9.20 14.16 7.05
N LEU A 101 -10.37 14.75 6.85
CA LEU A 101 -10.70 16.09 7.36
C LEU A 101 -11.00 16.09 8.87
N GLU A 102 -11.59 15.01 9.39
CA GLU A 102 -12.05 14.93 10.78
C GLU A 102 -11.02 14.35 11.75
N THR A 103 -9.98 13.67 11.26
CA THR A 103 -9.09 12.84 12.09
C THR A 103 -7.62 13.18 11.86
N ASP A 104 -6.87 13.30 12.96
CA ASP A 104 -5.40 13.28 12.89
C ASP A 104 -4.94 11.86 12.50
N LEU A 105 -4.61 11.71 11.22
CA LEU A 105 -4.17 10.45 10.62
C LEU A 105 -2.81 9.99 11.15
N GLY A 106 -1.94 10.92 11.59
CA GLY A 106 -0.66 10.62 12.20
C GLY A 106 -0.80 9.91 13.54
N ASN A 107 -1.78 10.32 14.35
CA ASN A 107 -2.12 9.61 15.60
C ASN A 107 -2.71 8.21 15.36
N HIS A 108 -3.24 7.96 14.16
CA HIS A 108 -3.71 6.65 13.71
C HIS A 108 -2.63 5.87 12.95
N HIS A 109 -1.38 6.34 12.94
CA HIS A 109 -0.24 5.72 12.25
C HIS A 109 -0.57 5.36 10.80
N LEU A 110 -1.33 6.24 10.13
CA LEU A 110 -1.62 6.15 8.72
C LEU A 110 -0.71 7.13 7.97
N PHE A 111 0.22 6.59 7.19
CA PHE A 111 1.29 7.32 6.52
C PHE A 111 1.15 7.23 5.00
N TRP A 112 1.71 8.22 4.30
CA TRP A 112 1.72 8.25 2.83
C TRP A 112 2.90 9.09 2.31
N ILE A 113 3.29 8.83 1.07
CA ILE A 113 4.22 9.67 0.32
C ILE A 113 3.39 10.59 -0.57
N GLY A 114 3.60 11.91 -0.47
CA GLY A 114 2.99 12.91 -1.34
C GLY A 114 3.86 13.23 -2.56
N ASP A 115 3.53 14.29 -3.30
CA ASP A 115 4.35 14.74 -4.43
C ASP A 115 5.71 15.32 -4.01
N GLY A 116 5.83 15.73 -2.74
CA GLY A 116 7.09 16.11 -2.12
C GLY A 116 7.14 15.76 -0.63
N LEU A 117 8.28 16.00 0.01
CA LEU A 117 8.46 15.75 1.44
C LEU A 117 7.48 16.56 2.31
N GLY A 118 7.17 17.81 1.92
CA GLY A 118 6.21 18.66 2.63
C GLY A 118 4.76 18.21 2.54
N GLU A 119 4.44 17.35 1.55
CA GLU A 119 3.10 16.79 1.34
C GLU A 119 2.99 15.34 1.81
N SER A 120 4.11 14.76 2.23
CA SER A 120 4.19 13.40 2.76
C SER A 120 3.92 13.41 4.26
N LEU A 121 3.23 12.38 4.76
CA LEU A 121 3.17 12.09 6.19
C LEU A 121 3.98 10.83 6.46
N LEU A 122 5.16 11.00 7.04
CA LEU A 122 6.11 9.92 7.32
C LEU A 122 6.24 9.68 8.84
N PRO A 123 6.54 8.44 9.27
CA PRO A 123 6.97 8.18 10.65
C PRO A 123 8.22 8.99 11.00
N LYS A 124 8.34 9.42 12.26
CA LYS A 124 9.45 10.29 12.74
C LYS A 124 10.86 9.76 12.48
N GLU A 125 11.01 8.45 12.37
CA GLU A 125 12.29 7.76 12.16
C GLU A 125 12.60 7.50 10.68
N THR A 126 11.72 7.93 9.77
CA THR A 126 11.87 7.68 8.33
C THR A 126 12.72 8.76 7.70
N ASP A 127 13.74 8.35 6.95
CA ASP A 127 14.61 9.27 6.21
C ASP A 127 14.03 9.62 4.82
N SER A 128 14.58 10.67 4.20
CA SER A 128 14.23 11.05 2.83
C SER A 128 14.64 10.01 1.78
N SER A 129 15.50 9.04 2.16
CA SER A 129 15.89 7.95 1.25
C SER A 129 14.72 7.05 0.89
N LEU A 130 13.72 6.91 1.77
CA LEU A 130 12.50 6.16 1.47
C LEU A 130 11.78 6.73 0.25
N VAL A 131 11.59 8.05 0.20
CA VAL A 131 10.86 8.72 -0.88
C VAL A 131 11.58 8.53 -2.20
N SER A 132 12.89 8.78 -2.24
CA SER A 132 13.68 8.54 -3.46
C SER A 132 13.64 7.07 -3.90
N ARG A 133 13.77 6.12 -2.97
CA ARG A 133 13.73 4.69 -3.29
C ARG A 133 12.39 4.29 -3.89
N TRP A 134 11.31 4.77 -3.28
CA TRP A 134 9.96 4.55 -3.76
C TRP A 134 9.75 5.14 -5.15
N GLU A 135 10.18 6.39 -5.40
CA GLU A 135 10.04 7.04 -6.72
C GLU A 135 10.74 6.24 -7.83
N TRP A 136 11.96 5.75 -7.58
CA TRP A 136 12.69 4.92 -8.54
C TRP A 136 11.95 3.62 -8.84
N LEU A 137 11.48 2.93 -7.80
CA LEU A 137 10.73 1.68 -7.94
C LEU A 137 9.42 1.90 -8.70
N ALA A 138 8.66 2.95 -8.34
CA ALA A 138 7.41 3.30 -9.01
C ALA A 138 7.65 3.63 -10.49
N ARG A 139 8.58 4.55 -10.80
CA ARG A 139 8.89 4.95 -12.19
C ARG A 139 9.33 3.79 -13.07
N SER A 140 10.08 2.84 -12.51
CA SER A 140 10.52 1.67 -13.27
C SER A 140 9.37 0.75 -13.72
N LEU A 141 8.22 0.80 -13.04
CA LEU A 141 7.01 0.08 -13.40
C LEU A 141 6.08 0.86 -14.35
N ASP A 142 6.31 2.15 -14.59
CA ASP A 142 5.39 2.99 -15.41
C ASP A 142 5.18 2.43 -16.82
N ARG A 143 6.20 1.76 -17.39
CA ARG A 143 6.11 1.11 -18.71
C ARG A 143 5.12 -0.05 -18.76
N GLN A 144 4.79 -0.64 -17.60
CA GLN A 144 3.89 -1.79 -17.49
C GLN A 144 2.43 -1.39 -17.25
N ILE A 145 2.18 -0.09 -17.00
CA ILE A 145 0.88 0.41 -16.59
C ILE A 145 0.09 0.86 -17.83
N HIS A 146 -1.11 0.31 -17.95
CA HIS A 146 -2.12 0.83 -18.88
C HIS A 146 -2.83 2.04 -18.26
N THR A 147 -3.61 2.81 -19.03
CA THR A 147 -4.28 4.06 -18.57
C THR A 147 -5.39 3.87 -17.51
N ASP A 148 -5.28 2.83 -16.67
CA ASP A 148 -6.15 2.57 -15.52
C ASP A 148 -5.54 3.20 -14.26
N LEU A 149 -6.35 4.04 -13.62
CA LEU A 149 -6.04 4.72 -12.37
C LEU A 149 -5.74 3.75 -11.21
N LEU A 150 -6.42 2.61 -11.16
CA LEU A 150 -6.15 1.59 -10.15
C LEU A 150 -4.79 0.92 -10.41
N GLY A 151 -4.36 0.82 -11.67
CA GLY A 151 -3.03 0.36 -12.04
C GLY A 151 -1.92 1.25 -11.46
N TYR A 152 -2.09 2.57 -11.52
CA TYR A 152 -1.17 3.53 -10.89
C TYR A 152 -1.18 3.44 -9.35
N ALA A 153 -2.35 3.25 -8.74
CA ALA A 153 -2.43 3.03 -7.29
C ALA A 153 -1.76 1.71 -6.87
N PHE A 154 -1.91 0.63 -7.65
CA PHE A 154 -1.21 -0.64 -7.41
C PHE A 154 0.30 -0.46 -7.54
N ARG A 155 0.77 0.28 -8.56
CA ARG A 155 2.20 0.56 -8.79
C ARG A 155 2.80 1.14 -7.53
N ASP A 156 2.15 2.14 -6.99
CA ASP A 156 2.60 2.82 -5.79
C ASP A 156 2.63 1.93 -4.56
N ALA A 157 1.57 1.13 -4.34
CA ALA A 157 1.52 0.21 -3.21
C ALA A 157 2.64 -0.85 -3.28
N ILE A 158 2.87 -1.39 -4.48
CA ILE A 158 3.92 -2.38 -4.76
C ILE A 158 5.31 -1.76 -4.58
N ALA A 159 5.55 -0.60 -5.19
CA ALA A 159 6.80 0.14 -5.03
C ALA A 159 7.05 0.53 -3.58
N LEU A 160 6.01 0.90 -2.82
CA LEU A 160 6.12 1.31 -1.42
C LEU A 160 6.45 0.14 -0.51
N SER A 161 5.79 -1.00 -0.70
CA SER A 161 6.11 -2.24 0.02
C SER A 161 7.57 -2.64 -0.21
N ALA A 162 8.03 -2.60 -1.47
CA ALA A 162 9.42 -2.86 -1.83
C ALA A 162 10.40 -1.84 -1.22
N ALA A 163 10.05 -0.55 -1.21
CA ALA A 163 10.89 0.50 -0.65
C ALA A 163 11.06 0.39 0.88
N LEU A 164 9.99 0.00 1.58
CA LEU A 164 9.99 -0.27 3.02
C LEU A 164 10.72 -1.57 3.39
N GLY A 165 10.83 -2.51 2.45
CA GLY A 165 11.64 -3.74 2.52
C GLY A 165 11.11 -4.85 3.44
N SER A 166 10.43 -4.50 4.53
CA SER A 166 9.82 -5.45 5.48
C SER A 166 8.29 -5.32 5.58
N ALA A 167 7.71 -4.44 4.78
CA ALA A 167 6.27 -4.21 4.80
C ALA A 167 5.54 -5.28 3.99
N PHE A 168 4.52 -5.89 4.58
CA PHE A 168 3.57 -6.70 3.84
C PHE A 168 2.45 -5.81 3.26
N ILE A 169 1.81 -6.29 2.21
CA ILE A 169 0.60 -5.68 1.64
C ILE A 169 -0.60 -6.44 2.20
N LEU A 170 -1.53 -5.74 2.87
CA LEU A 170 -2.83 -6.29 3.23
C LEU A 170 -3.78 -6.09 2.06
N THR A 171 -4.27 -7.19 1.51
CA THR A 171 -5.25 -7.24 0.42
C THR A 171 -6.42 -8.15 0.81
N HIS A 172 -7.32 -8.43 -0.13
CA HIS A 172 -8.42 -9.34 0.07
C HIS A 172 -8.79 -10.07 -1.22
N ARG A 173 -9.58 -11.12 -1.05
CA ARG A 173 -10.31 -11.77 -2.14
C ARG A 173 -11.78 -11.45 -2.01
N SER A 174 -12.42 -11.11 -3.12
CA SER A 174 -13.88 -11.07 -3.14
C SER A 174 -14.44 -12.48 -2.90
N PRO A 175 -15.67 -12.63 -2.39
CA PRO A 175 -16.34 -13.92 -2.28
C PRO A 175 -16.35 -14.69 -3.62
N GLU A 176 -16.52 -13.98 -4.74
CA GLU A 176 -16.53 -14.52 -6.10
C GLU A 176 -15.15 -15.05 -6.51
N ASP A 177 -14.09 -14.28 -6.28
CA ASP A 177 -12.71 -14.67 -6.61
C ASP A 177 -12.29 -15.88 -5.77
N ARG A 178 -12.66 -15.89 -4.49
CA ARG A 178 -12.41 -17.01 -3.59
C ARG A 178 -13.10 -18.28 -4.06
N ALA A 179 -14.38 -18.19 -4.44
CA ALA A 179 -15.14 -19.34 -4.95
C ALA A 179 -14.54 -19.92 -6.25
N ARG A 180 -13.90 -19.09 -7.07
CA ARG A 180 -13.22 -19.50 -8.32
C ARG A 180 -11.75 -19.88 -8.15
N ASN A 181 -11.27 -19.84 -6.91
CA ASN A 181 -9.86 -19.98 -6.59
C ASN A 181 -8.92 -19.01 -7.34
N LEU A 182 -9.35 -17.77 -7.54
CA LEU A 182 -8.54 -16.72 -8.18
C LEU A 182 -7.67 -15.99 -7.14
N PRO A 183 -6.44 -15.60 -7.49
CA PRO A 183 -5.58 -14.83 -6.59
C PRO A 183 -6.17 -13.42 -6.34
N PRO A 184 -5.69 -12.67 -5.32
CA PRO A 184 -6.05 -11.27 -5.15
C PRO A 184 -5.76 -10.45 -6.42
N VAL A 185 -6.57 -9.40 -6.66
CA VAL A 185 -6.44 -8.56 -7.87
C VAL A 185 -5.02 -8.00 -8.03
N ILE A 186 -4.41 -7.51 -6.94
CA ILE A 186 -3.04 -6.98 -6.97
C ILE A 186 -1.99 -8.02 -7.39
N CYS A 187 -2.20 -9.31 -7.10
CA CYS A 187 -1.32 -10.39 -7.55
C CYS A 187 -1.46 -10.62 -9.05
N SER A 188 -2.68 -10.57 -9.58
CA SER A 188 -2.92 -10.65 -11.03
C SER A 188 -2.27 -9.47 -11.77
N THR A 189 -2.31 -8.28 -11.17
CA THR A 189 -1.62 -7.09 -11.68
C THR A 189 -0.10 -7.28 -11.70
N LEU A 190 0.49 -7.77 -10.60
CA LEU A 190 1.94 -8.08 -10.53
C LEU A 190 2.36 -9.08 -11.62
N GLU A 191 1.59 -10.14 -11.82
CA GLU A 191 1.87 -11.13 -12.88
C GLU A 191 1.80 -10.51 -14.27
N SER A 192 0.86 -9.60 -14.51
CA SER A 192 0.77 -8.86 -15.77
C SER A 192 1.98 -7.95 -16.03
N TRP A 193 2.68 -7.53 -14.97
CA TRP A 193 3.93 -6.76 -15.03
C TRP A 193 5.19 -7.64 -15.06
N GLY A 194 5.02 -8.96 -15.13
CA GLY A 194 6.12 -9.93 -15.19
C GLY A 194 6.67 -10.33 -13.82
N ILE A 195 6.03 -9.97 -12.71
CA ILE A 195 6.42 -10.34 -11.35
C ILE A 195 5.57 -11.52 -10.89
N ASN A 196 6.19 -12.69 -10.77
CA ASN A 196 5.49 -13.93 -10.40
C ASN A 196 4.95 -13.85 -8.96
N CYS A 197 3.68 -14.22 -8.77
CA CYS A 197 3.03 -14.33 -7.47
C CYS A 197 2.68 -15.79 -7.15
N GLN A 198 3.11 -16.27 -5.99
CA GLN A 198 2.88 -17.64 -5.55
C GLN A 198 2.00 -17.69 -4.29
N GLU A 199 0.96 -18.53 -4.32
CA GLU A 199 0.22 -18.89 -3.11
C GLU A 199 1.08 -19.78 -2.20
N ILE A 200 1.17 -19.42 -0.92
CA ILE A 200 1.85 -20.22 0.09
C ILE A 200 0.88 -21.23 0.69
N ASP A 201 1.32 -22.49 0.75
CA ASP A 201 0.55 -23.60 1.30
C ASP A 201 0.04 -23.29 2.72
N GLN A 202 -1.18 -23.72 3.01
CA GLN A 202 -1.76 -23.60 4.35
C GLN A 202 -0.93 -24.31 5.43
N GLN A 203 -0.21 -25.35 5.06
CA GLN A 203 0.65 -26.16 5.93
C GLN A 203 2.07 -25.59 6.07
N ASP A 204 2.43 -24.52 5.35
CA ASP A 204 3.72 -23.87 5.53
C ASP A 204 3.86 -23.34 6.97
N ALA A 205 4.93 -23.77 7.65
CA ALA A 205 5.10 -23.52 9.08
C ALA A 205 5.31 -22.04 9.41
N ILE A 206 5.96 -21.28 8.52
CA ILE A 206 6.22 -19.86 8.74
C ILE A 206 4.95 -19.06 8.50
N ALA A 207 4.26 -19.33 7.39
CA ALA A 207 2.97 -18.69 7.12
C ALA A 207 1.93 -19.03 8.19
N ALA A 208 1.94 -20.24 8.77
CA ALA A 208 1.05 -20.61 9.88
C ALA A 208 1.29 -19.75 11.14
N LEU A 209 2.56 -19.46 11.47
CA LEU A 209 2.91 -18.59 12.59
C LEU A 209 2.48 -17.14 12.34
N GLU A 210 2.72 -16.60 11.14
CA GLU A 210 2.31 -15.25 10.79
C GLU A 210 0.78 -15.10 10.75
N ARG A 211 0.06 -16.08 10.18
CA ARG A 211 -1.41 -16.11 10.20
C ARG A 211 -1.95 -16.04 11.63
N GLU A 212 -1.38 -16.82 12.54
CA GLU A 212 -1.83 -16.80 13.93
C GLU A 212 -1.59 -15.44 14.59
N GLN A 213 -0.41 -14.84 14.39
CA GLN A 213 -0.11 -13.50 14.91
C GLN A 213 -1.08 -12.44 14.37
N LEU A 214 -1.39 -12.48 13.07
CA LEU A 214 -2.35 -11.57 12.45
C LEU A 214 -3.79 -11.82 12.90
N ARG A 215 -4.20 -13.07 13.12
CA ARG A 215 -5.52 -13.38 13.70
C ARG A 215 -5.65 -12.80 15.11
N GLN A 216 -4.61 -12.94 15.94
CA GLN A 216 -4.58 -12.34 17.28
C GLN A 216 -4.69 -10.81 17.19
N LEU A 217 -3.96 -10.19 16.26
CA LEU A 217 -4.06 -8.76 15.98
C LEU A 217 -5.49 -8.35 15.57
N PHE A 218 -6.15 -9.15 14.73
CA PHE A 218 -7.51 -8.89 14.27
C PHE A 218 -8.53 -8.98 15.40
N ILE A 219 -8.34 -9.91 16.33
CA ILE A 219 -9.15 -10.04 17.54
C ILE A 219 -8.94 -8.82 18.45
N GLN A 220 -7.68 -8.44 18.72
CA GLN A 220 -7.32 -7.34 19.62
C GLN A 220 -7.77 -5.97 19.10
N SER A 221 -7.71 -5.77 17.78
CA SER A 221 -8.17 -4.53 17.13
C SER A 221 -9.69 -4.46 16.93
N GLY A 222 -10.41 -5.57 17.15
CA GLY A 222 -11.86 -5.63 17.02
C GLY A 222 -12.37 -5.74 15.57
N VAL A 223 -11.49 -6.07 14.62
CA VAL A 223 -11.84 -6.30 13.20
C VAL A 223 -12.27 -7.75 12.92
N SER A 224 -12.16 -8.67 13.88
CA SER A 224 -12.52 -10.09 13.69
C SER A 224 -13.94 -10.31 13.17
N LYS A 225 -14.88 -9.42 13.54
CA LYS A 225 -16.26 -9.41 13.03
C LYS A 225 -16.35 -9.24 11.51
N LEU A 226 -15.36 -8.62 10.87
CA LEU A 226 -15.32 -8.49 9.42
C LEU A 226 -15.15 -9.85 8.75
N LEU A 227 -14.37 -10.75 9.36
CA LEU A 227 -14.20 -12.12 8.89
C LEU A 227 -15.55 -12.86 8.85
N TRP A 228 -16.40 -12.65 9.87
CA TRP A 228 -17.74 -13.21 9.92
C TRP A 228 -18.68 -12.60 8.88
N MET A 229 -18.41 -11.39 8.42
CA MET A 229 -19.12 -10.73 7.33
C MET A 229 -18.63 -11.16 5.94
N GLY A 230 -17.75 -12.16 5.84
CA GLY A 230 -17.21 -12.64 4.57
C GLY A 230 -16.00 -11.86 4.06
N PHE A 231 -15.34 -11.08 4.92
CA PHE A 231 -14.04 -10.51 4.59
C PHE A 231 -12.98 -11.61 4.56
N HIS A 232 -12.31 -11.77 3.42
CA HIS A 232 -11.23 -12.73 3.23
C HIS A 232 -9.89 -12.01 3.08
N PRO A 233 -9.27 -11.58 4.20
CA PRO A 233 -7.98 -10.91 4.18
C PRO A 233 -6.88 -11.82 3.65
N VAL A 234 -6.01 -11.23 2.83
CA VAL A 234 -4.83 -11.90 2.31
C VAL A 234 -3.63 -11.03 2.61
N VAL A 235 -2.54 -11.67 3.01
CA VAL A 235 -1.22 -11.04 3.13
C VAL A 235 -0.46 -11.33 1.86
N LEU A 236 0.14 -10.30 1.28
CA LEU A 236 1.09 -10.40 0.18
C LEU A 236 2.45 -9.86 0.66
N HIS A 237 3.44 -10.73 0.67
CA HIS A 237 4.84 -10.36 0.86
C HIS A 237 5.53 -10.22 -0.49
N LEU A 238 6.34 -9.17 -0.61
CA LEU A 238 7.07 -8.87 -1.84
C LEU A 238 8.58 -8.93 -1.56
N VAL A 239 9.27 -9.79 -2.31
CA VAL A 239 10.73 -9.89 -2.24
C VAL A 239 11.30 -9.21 -3.48
N VAL A 240 12.01 -8.08 -3.31
CA VAL A 240 12.64 -7.32 -4.39
C VAL A 240 14.14 -7.19 -4.09
N PRO A 241 14.97 -8.17 -4.50
CA PRO A 241 16.39 -8.21 -4.11
C PRO A 241 17.18 -6.98 -4.55
N GLU A 242 16.85 -6.42 -5.71
CA GLU A 242 17.58 -5.32 -6.31
C GLU A 242 17.18 -3.94 -5.75
N ALA A 243 16.07 -3.85 -4.98
CA ALA A 243 15.64 -2.61 -4.34
C ALA A 243 16.65 -2.07 -3.31
N ILE A 244 17.46 -2.95 -2.70
CA ILE A 244 18.51 -2.55 -1.74
C ILE A 244 19.65 -1.77 -2.40
N ARG A 245 19.81 -1.90 -3.72
CA ARG A 245 20.88 -1.23 -4.47
C ARG A 245 20.54 0.19 -4.87
N ILE A 246 19.32 0.64 -4.59
CA ILE A 246 18.88 2.01 -4.83
C ILE A 246 19.51 2.90 -3.75
N ALA A 247 20.59 3.59 -4.14
CA ALA A 247 21.21 4.59 -3.29
C ALA A 247 20.33 5.84 -3.23
N PRO A 248 20.23 6.51 -2.06
CA PRO A 248 19.66 7.84 -2.02
C PRO A 248 20.44 8.78 -2.94
N PRO A 249 19.78 9.73 -3.61
CA PRO A 249 20.48 10.74 -4.38
C PRO A 249 21.45 11.51 -3.46
N PRO A 250 22.65 11.86 -3.94
CA PRO A 250 23.57 12.66 -3.16
C PRO A 250 22.93 14.01 -2.87
N SER A 251 22.63 14.26 -1.59
CA SER A 251 22.10 15.49 -0.99
C SER A 251 20.79 16.03 -1.55
N TRP A 252 19.69 15.76 -0.83
CA TRP A 252 18.61 16.73 -0.66
C TRP A 252 19.16 17.89 0.20
N CYS A 253 20.05 18.71 -0.37
CA CYS A 253 20.43 19.98 0.25
C CYS A 253 19.21 20.90 0.20
N GLU A 254 18.86 21.48 1.35
CA GLU A 254 17.62 22.23 1.65
C GLU A 254 17.35 23.48 0.77
N ASP A 255 18.13 23.72 -0.29
CA ASP A 255 18.11 24.96 -1.08
C ASP A 255 17.71 24.78 -2.56
N ILE A 256 17.37 23.58 -3.03
CA ILE A 256 16.96 23.41 -4.44
C ILE A 256 15.43 23.38 -4.53
N SER A 257 14.87 24.43 -5.13
CA SER A 257 13.43 24.49 -5.44
C SER A 257 13.05 23.30 -6.34
N ALA A 258 11.90 22.68 -6.06
CA ALA A 258 11.37 21.54 -6.83
C ALA A 258 11.22 21.82 -8.35
N SER A 259 11.29 23.09 -8.76
CA SER A 259 11.27 23.54 -10.16
C SER A 259 12.62 23.51 -10.90
N GLU A 260 13.76 23.44 -10.19
CA GLU A 260 15.10 23.33 -10.81
C GLU A 260 15.66 21.91 -10.80
N LEU A 261 14.95 20.97 -10.16
CA LEU A 261 15.15 19.54 -10.36
C LEU A 261 14.50 19.12 -11.68
N GLU A 262 15.01 19.63 -12.80
CA GLU A 262 15.14 18.76 -13.96
C GLU A 262 16.01 17.61 -13.46
N LEU A 263 15.31 16.55 -13.02
CA LEU A 263 15.87 15.26 -12.67
C LEU A 263 16.74 14.86 -13.84
N GLU A 264 18.03 15.22 -13.79
CA GLU A 264 19.04 14.59 -14.61
C GLU A 264 18.75 13.12 -14.51
N ASP A 265 18.45 12.53 -15.66
CA ASP A 265 18.02 11.16 -15.77
C ASP A 265 19.17 10.31 -15.22
N TRP A 266 19.16 9.97 -13.93
CA TRP A 266 20.19 9.12 -13.34
C TRP A 266 20.13 7.70 -13.96
N SER A 267 19.14 7.42 -14.81
CA SER A 267 19.13 6.26 -15.69
C SER A 267 20.11 6.39 -16.87
N GLU A 268 20.51 7.61 -17.27
CA GLU A 268 21.52 7.87 -18.29
C GLU A 268 22.95 7.90 -17.74
N THR A 269 23.16 8.27 -16.46
CA THR A 269 24.50 8.31 -15.86
C THR A 269 25.09 6.92 -15.57
N ARG A 270 24.27 5.87 -15.58
CA ARG A 270 24.72 4.47 -15.61
C ARG A 270 24.25 3.88 -16.93
N GLY A 271 25.13 3.80 -17.93
CA GLY A 271 24.84 3.34 -19.30
C GLY A 271 24.25 1.93 -19.49
N GLU A 272 23.66 1.32 -18.47
CA GLU A 272 22.87 0.10 -18.51
C GLU A 272 21.49 0.35 -17.86
N LYS A 273 20.41 0.06 -18.59
CA LYS A 273 19.05 0.02 -18.02
C LYS A 273 19.01 -1.01 -16.90
N PHE A 274 19.15 -0.55 -15.67
CA PHE A 274 19.08 -1.42 -14.50
C PHE A 274 17.62 -1.79 -14.23
N ASP A 275 17.34 -3.09 -14.15
CA ASP A 275 16.01 -3.60 -13.82
C ASP A 275 15.91 -3.86 -12.31
N PHE A 276 15.28 -2.92 -11.59
CA PHE A 276 15.07 -3.02 -10.14
C PHE A 276 14.13 -4.19 -9.75
N TRP A 277 13.38 -4.74 -10.70
CA TRP A 277 12.45 -5.84 -10.48
C TRP A 277 13.03 -7.19 -10.87
N GLN A 278 14.31 -7.24 -11.25
CA GLN A 278 14.97 -8.48 -11.58
C GLN A 278 14.94 -9.44 -10.38
N GLY A 279 14.34 -10.62 -10.59
CA GLY A 279 14.20 -11.64 -9.55
C GLY A 279 13.13 -11.33 -8.49
N ALA A 280 12.32 -10.27 -8.68
CA ALA A 280 11.24 -9.96 -7.78
C ALA A 280 10.17 -11.05 -7.77
N ARG A 281 9.60 -11.34 -6.60
CA ARG A 281 8.54 -12.34 -6.40
C ARG A 281 7.55 -11.91 -5.34
N GLY A 282 6.27 -12.19 -5.58
CA GLY A 282 5.21 -12.09 -4.59
C GLY A 282 4.90 -13.45 -3.96
N PHE A 283 4.63 -13.46 -2.65
CA PHE A 283 4.17 -14.63 -1.91
C PHE A 283 2.94 -14.26 -1.11
N TRP A 284 1.84 -15.00 -1.25
CA TRP A 284 0.59 -14.63 -0.59
C TRP A 284 -0.09 -15.78 0.12
N TYR A 285 -0.85 -15.46 1.18
CA TYR A 285 -1.68 -16.41 1.91
C TYR A 285 -2.89 -15.73 2.55
N GLU A 286 -4.00 -16.46 2.66
CA GLU A 286 -5.21 -16.00 3.39
C GLU A 286 -4.98 -16.10 4.91
N ILE A 287 -5.46 -15.10 5.67
CA ILE A 287 -5.39 -15.07 7.15
C ILE A 287 -6.53 -15.90 7.74
#